data_AF-A0A520BB77-F1
#
_entry.id   AF-A0A520BB77-F1
#
_cell.length_a   1.000
_cell.length_b   1.000
_cell.length_c   1.000
_cell.angle_alpha   90.00
_cell.angle_beta   90.00
_cell.angle_gamma   90.00
#
_symmetry.space_group_name_H-M   'P 1'
#
loop_
_entity.id
_entity.type
_entity.pdbx_description
1 polymer ?
#
loop_
_entity_poly.entity_id
_entity_poly.type
_entity_poly.pdbx_seq_one_letter_code
_entity_poly.pdbx_strand_id
1 'polypeptide(L)'
;LLPEDVKKKVVWRNKYWLTDEALSTYKRSAGLFGLEMHSPIICIGQGVPAVVCRFYEQSTKGFMWKDIGLNDWLFDMDEPSQLAKLVPTVLAIAKNPKVAKAKAIKARAFVQKRQKETMQIVLKSL
;
A
#
# COMPACT_ATOMS: atom_id res chain seq x y z
N LEU A 1 -0.35 -25.16 -8.25
CA LEU A 1 -0.96 -24.57 -9.47
C LEU A 1 -2.30 -23.95 -9.09
N LEU A 2 -2.68 -22.82 -9.69
CA LEU A 2 -3.98 -22.17 -9.41
C LEU A 2 -5.14 -22.98 -10.04
N PRO A 3 -6.32 -23.03 -9.39
CA PRO A 3 -7.53 -23.58 -10.02
C PRO A 3 -7.87 -22.89 -11.34
N GLU A 4 -8.47 -23.61 -12.30
CA GLU A 4 -8.68 -23.10 -13.66
C GLU A 4 -9.63 -21.89 -13.74
N ASP A 5 -10.64 -21.83 -12.88
CA ASP A 5 -11.57 -20.70 -12.78
C ASP A 5 -10.91 -19.45 -12.16
N VAL A 6 -9.90 -19.65 -11.31
CA VAL A 6 -9.08 -18.58 -10.71
C VAL A 6 -7.99 -18.12 -11.69
N LYS A 7 -7.31 -19.06 -12.35
CA LYS A 7 -6.21 -18.78 -13.28
C LYS A 7 -6.60 -17.83 -14.40
N LYS A 8 -7.83 -17.95 -14.92
CA LYS A 8 -8.40 -17.03 -15.95
C LYS A 8 -8.55 -15.58 -15.48
N LYS A 9 -8.52 -15.34 -14.15
CA LYS A 9 -8.65 -14.01 -13.53
C LYS A 9 -7.30 -13.44 -13.09
N VAL A 10 -6.20 -14.16 -13.31
CA VAL A 10 -4.85 -13.77 -12.90
C VAL A 10 -4.00 -13.51 -14.13
N VAL A 11 -3.46 -12.30 -14.23
CA VAL A 11 -2.51 -11.94 -15.28
C VAL A 11 -1.10 -11.99 -14.69
N TRP A 12 -0.27 -12.90 -15.20
CA TRP A 12 1.13 -12.98 -14.80
C TRP A 12 1.98 -12.02 -15.63
N ARG A 13 2.60 -11.04 -14.98
CA ARG A 13 3.68 -10.26 -15.59
C ARG A 13 5.00 -11.02 -15.43
N ASN A 14 5.49 -11.59 -16.53
CA ASN A 14 6.69 -12.44 -16.54
C ASN A 14 8.01 -11.71 -16.80
N LYS A 15 8.02 -10.40 -17.02
CA LYS A 15 9.25 -9.58 -17.08
C LYS A 15 9.21 -8.52 -16.00
N TYR A 16 10.38 -8.01 -15.67
CA TYR A 16 10.55 -6.94 -14.71
C TYR A 16 9.68 -5.73 -15.08
N TRP A 17 9.10 -5.09 -14.07
CA TRP A 17 8.38 -3.84 -14.20
C TRP A 17 9.34 -2.67 -14.05
N LEU A 18 9.37 -1.77 -15.03
CA LEU A 18 9.90 -0.43 -14.77
C LEU A 18 8.92 0.34 -13.87
N THR A 19 9.45 1.31 -13.12
CA THR A 19 8.68 2.05 -12.10
C THR A 19 7.47 2.76 -12.68
N ASP A 20 7.61 3.34 -13.87
CA ASP A 20 6.56 4.03 -14.61
C ASP A 20 5.50 3.06 -15.17
N GLU A 21 5.90 1.91 -15.69
CA GLU A 21 4.99 0.83 -16.08
C GLU A 21 4.14 0.40 -14.88
N ALA A 22 4.78 0.12 -13.75
CA ALA A 22 4.13 -0.34 -12.51
C ALA A 22 3.13 0.71 -12.02
N LEU A 23 3.59 1.96 -11.94
CA LEU A 23 2.77 3.09 -11.56
C LEU A 23 1.53 3.26 -12.47
N SER A 24 1.69 3.12 -13.80
CA SER A 24 0.58 3.22 -14.74
C SER A 24 -0.51 2.19 -14.42
N THR A 25 -0.12 0.99 -13.99
CA THR A 25 -1.01 -0.09 -13.62
C THR A 25 -1.66 0.15 -12.27
N TYR A 26 -0.89 0.58 -11.27
CA TYR A 26 -1.42 0.89 -9.93
C TYR A 26 -2.51 1.95 -9.99
N LYS A 27 -2.33 3.02 -10.79
CA LYS A 27 -3.34 4.08 -10.94
C LYS A 27 -4.68 3.60 -11.52
N ARG A 28 -4.69 2.46 -12.20
CA ARG A 28 -5.90 1.82 -12.77
C ARG A 28 -6.46 0.71 -11.89
N SER A 29 -5.77 0.35 -10.81
CA SER A 29 -6.18 -0.70 -9.89
C SER A 29 -7.16 -0.19 -8.82
N ALA A 30 -7.93 -1.11 -8.23
CA ALA A 30 -8.72 -0.82 -7.03
C ALA A 30 -7.83 -0.69 -5.77
N GLY A 31 -6.63 -1.26 -5.81
CA GLY A 31 -5.65 -1.25 -4.74
C GLY A 31 -4.56 -2.29 -4.97
N LEU A 32 -3.57 -2.28 -4.08
CA LEU A 32 -2.45 -3.20 -4.07
C LEU A 32 -2.33 -3.89 -2.70
N PHE A 33 -1.91 -5.14 -2.69
CA PHE A 33 -1.36 -5.76 -1.48
C PHE A 33 -0.07 -6.48 -1.87
N GLY A 34 0.91 -6.49 -0.97
CA GLY A 34 2.19 -7.10 -1.27
C GLY A 34 3.07 -7.23 -0.04
N LEU A 35 4.15 -7.99 -0.23
CA LEU A 35 5.06 -8.37 0.85
C LEU A 35 6.15 -7.34 1.14
N GLU A 36 6.22 -6.23 0.40
CA GLU A 36 7.32 -5.28 0.49
C GLU A 36 6.82 -3.86 0.17
N MET A 37 7.47 -2.84 0.75
CA MET A 37 6.97 -1.47 0.83
C MET A 37 7.13 -0.58 -0.41
N HIS A 38 8.00 -0.86 -1.37
CA HIS A 38 8.25 0.05 -2.50
C HIS A 38 6.97 0.31 -3.33
N SER A 39 6.23 -0.75 -3.68
CA SER A 39 4.98 -0.60 -4.45
C SER A 39 3.86 0.06 -3.63
N PRO A 40 3.63 -0.32 -2.36
CA PRO A 40 2.71 0.38 -1.47
C PRO A 40 2.97 1.88 -1.34
N ILE A 41 4.22 2.35 -1.14
CA ILE A 41 4.48 3.79 -0.97
C ILE A 41 4.18 4.56 -2.26
N ILE A 42 4.48 3.97 -3.43
CA ILE A 42 4.14 4.55 -4.74
C ILE A 42 2.61 4.63 -4.87
N CYS A 43 1.88 3.58 -4.48
CA CYS A 43 0.42 3.56 -4.50
C CYS A 43 -0.19 4.67 -3.62
N ILE A 44 0.22 4.76 -2.35
CA ILE A 44 -0.27 5.80 -1.43
C ILE A 44 0.08 7.19 -1.95
N GLY A 45 1.29 7.39 -2.50
CA GLY A 45 1.70 8.63 -3.15
C GLY A 45 0.78 9.06 -4.30
N GLN A 46 0.01 8.13 -4.88
CA GLN A 46 -0.99 8.39 -5.93
C GLN A 46 -2.44 8.34 -5.42
N GLY A 47 -2.65 8.13 -4.12
CA GLY A 47 -3.99 7.94 -3.54
C GLY A 47 -4.62 6.60 -3.91
N VAL A 48 -3.82 5.59 -4.27
CA VAL A 48 -4.26 4.21 -4.52
C VAL A 48 -4.15 3.43 -3.20
N PRO A 49 -5.21 2.71 -2.76
CA PRO A 49 -5.17 1.90 -1.55
C PRO A 49 -4.05 0.86 -1.60
N ALA A 50 -3.33 0.68 -0.49
CA ALA A 50 -2.25 -0.30 -0.41
C ALA A 50 -2.14 -0.95 0.97
N VAL A 51 -2.10 -2.28 0.98
CA VAL A 51 -1.90 -3.13 2.16
C VAL A 51 -0.48 -3.67 2.13
N VAL A 52 0.21 -3.58 3.27
CA VAL A 52 1.55 -4.15 3.43
C VAL A 52 1.48 -5.37 4.32
N CYS A 53 2.03 -6.46 3.82
CA CYS A 53 2.18 -7.72 4.51
C CYS A 53 3.68 -7.86 4.81
N ARG A 54 4.10 -7.61 6.05
CA ARG A 54 5.51 -7.66 6.42
C ARG A 54 5.88 -9.00 7.06
N PHE A 55 7.17 -9.29 7.11
CA PHE A 55 7.75 -10.32 7.97
C PHE A 55 8.59 -9.69 9.08
N TYR A 56 9.03 -10.51 10.03
CA TYR A 56 9.90 -10.11 11.13
C TYR A 56 11.19 -9.43 10.63
N GLU A 57 11.81 -9.96 9.56
CA GLU A 57 13.07 -9.45 9.00
C GLU A 57 12.92 -8.04 8.39
N GLN A 58 11.69 -7.62 8.05
CA GLN A 58 11.41 -6.32 7.46
C GLN A 58 11.26 -5.23 8.53
N SER A 59 12.30 -5.12 9.37
CA SER A 59 12.54 -4.22 10.52
C SER A 59 11.58 -3.02 10.72
N THR A 60 12.06 -1.78 10.60
CA THR A 60 11.34 -0.56 10.98
C THR A 60 10.57 0.07 9.82
N LYS A 61 10.80 -0.40 8.58
CA LYS A 61 10.14 0.13 7.37
C LYS A 61 8.62 0.17 7.52
N GLY A 62 8.03 -0.90 8.07
CA GLY A 62 6.58 -0.99 8.28
C GLY A 62 5.98 0.10 9.17
N PHE A 63 6.77 0.75 10.03
CA PHE A 63 6.28 1.80 10.94
C PHE A 63 5.74 3.01 10.18
N MET A 64 6.20 3.25 8.93
CA MET A 64 5.64 4.26 8.05
C MET A 64 4.11 4.17 7.95
N TRP A 65 3.52 2.96 7.87
CA TRP A 65 2.06 2.79 7.79
C TRP A 65 1.35 3.23 9.06
N LYS A 66 1.99 3.01 10.21
CA LYS A 66 1.47 3.48 11.50
C LYS A 66 1.46 5.01 11.54
N ASP A 67 2.56 5.62 11.12
CA ASP A 67 2.78 7.06 11.18
C ASP A 67 1.81 7.85 10.28
N ILE A 68 1.40 7.28 9.15
CA ILE A 68 0.46 7.92 8.20
C ILE A 68 -1.01 7.53 8.43
N GLY A 69 -1.31 6.85 9.54
CA GLY A 69 -2.68 6.49 9.93
C GLY A 69 -3.28 5.30 9.15
N LEU A 70 -2.44 4.39 8.66
CA LEU A 70 -2.81 3.18 7.91
C LEU A 70 -2.44 1.89 8.65
N ASN A 71 -2.34 1.91 9.98
CA ASN A 71 -1.96 0.74 10.78
C ASN A 71 -2.86 -0.50 10.55
N ASP A 72 -4.14 -0.30 10.23
CA ASP A 72 -5.09 -1.38 9.90
C ASP A 72 -4.87 -1.99 8.50
N TRP A 73 -3.96 -1.43 7.70
CA TRP A 73 -3.49 -1.99 6.43
C TRP A 73 -2.04 -2.48 6.51
N LEU A 74 -1.52 -2.69 7.72
CA LEU A 74 -0.21 -3.27 7.99
C LEU A 74 -0.41 -4.59 8.74
N PHE A 75 0.04 -5.69 8.16
CA PHE A 75 -0.06 -7.02 8.75
C PHE A 75 1.31 -7.66 8.87
N ASP A 76 1.58 -8.29 10.00
CA ASP A 76 2.71 -9.19 10.18
C ASP A 76 2.29 -10.62 9.76
N MET A 77 3.00 -11.18 8.78
CA MET A 77 2.74 -12.50 8.22
C MET A 77 3.22 -13.63 9.15
N ASP A 78 4.11 -13.33 10.09
CA ASP A 78 4.58 -14.27 11.11
C ASP A 78 3.64 -14.35 12.31
N GLU A 79 2.63 -13.47 12.36
CA GLU A 79 1.62 -13.42 13.42
C GLU A 79 0.26 -13.95 12.92
N PRO A 80 -0.17 -15.17 13.31
CA PRO A 80 -1.39 -15.79 12.79
C PRO A 80 -2.65 -14.94 12.95
N SER A 81 -2.75 -14.19 14.06
CA SER A 81 -3.88 -13.32 14.34
C SER A 81 -3.99 -12.12 13.38
N GLN A 82 -2.86 -11.68 12.81
CA GLN A 82 -2.80 -10.63 11.80
C GLN A 82 -2.99 -11.21 10.39
N LEU A 83 -2.37 -12.35 10.10
CA LEU A 83 -2.54 -13.05 8.83
C LEU A 83 -4.03 -13.34 8.54
N ALA A 84 -4.80 -13.76 9.54
CA ALA A 84 -6.23 -14.01 9.41
C ALA A 84 -7.04 -12.76 8.97
N LYS A 85 -6.52 -11.54 9.21
CA LYS A 85 -7.17 -10.27 8.87
C LYS A 85 -6.85 -9.80 7.45
N LEU A 86 -5.83 -10.35 6.81
CA LEU A 86 -5.38 -9.92 5.48
C LEU A 86 -6.48 -10.07 4.43
N VAL A 87 -7.04 -11.28 4.29
CA VAL A 87 -8.06 -11.58 3.27
C VAL A 87 -9.32 -10.72 3.46
N PRO A 88 -9.92 -10.63 4.67
CA PRO A 88 -11.05 -9.73 4.90
C PRO A 88 -10.75 -8.27 4.53
N THR A 89 -9.55 -7.78 4.85
CA THR A 89 -9.15 -6.39 4.57
C THR A 89 -9.02 -6.12 3.08
N VAL A 90 -8.35 -7.01 2.33
CA VAL A 90 -8.22 -6.89 0.87
C VAL A 90 -9.60 -6.95 0.20
N LEU A 91 -10.48 -7.86 0.66
CA LEU A 91 -11.85 -7.94 0.15
C LEU A 91 -12.68 -6.71 0.48
N ALA A 92 -12.51 -6.11 1.67
CA ALA A 92 -13.20 -4.88 2.04
C ALA A 92 -12.81 -3.71 1.13
N ILE A 93 -11.52 -3.59 0.76
CA ILE A 93 -11.03 -2.62 -0.22
C ILE A 93 -11.68 -2.87 -1.59
N ALA A 94 -11.66 -4.12 -2.06
CA ALA A 94 -12.20 -4.47 -3.37
C ALA A 94 -13.72 -4.25 -3.46
N LYS A 95 -14.47 -4.50 -2.38
CA LYS A 95 -15.92 -4.28 -2.31
C LYS A 95 -16.30 -2.80 -2.14
N ASN A 96 -15.45 -2.00 -1.50
CA ASN A 96 -15.72 -0.58 -1.21
C ASN A 96 -14.58 0.34 -1.70
N PRO A 97 -14.26 0.35 -3.00
CA PRO A 97 -13.07 1.01 -3.53
C PRO A 97 -13.08 2.53 -3.33
N LYS A 98 -14.26 3.17 -3.34
CA LYS A 98 -14.38 4.62 -3.08
C LYS A 98 -13.94 5.00 -1.66
N VAL A 99 -14.38 4.21 -0.67
CA VAL A 99 -14.04 4.43 0.75
C VAL A 99 -12.55 4.20 0.98
N ALA A 100 -12.02 3.09 0.44
CA ALA A 100 -10.59 2.80 0.53
C ALA A 100 -9.76 3.90 -0.15
N LYS A 101 -10.16 4.36 -1.34
CA LYS A 101 -9.47 5.45 -2.05
C LYS A 101 -9.47 6.75 -1.25
N ALA A 102 -10.59 7.12 -0.62
CA ALA A 102 -10.66 8.30 0.24
C ALA A 102 -9.68 8.20 1.42
N LYS A 103 -9.55 7.01 2.04
CA LYS A 103 -8.58 6.75 3.10
C LYS A 103 -7.13 6.89 2.62
N ALA A 104 -6.79 6.34 1.44
CA ALA A 104 -5.46 6.49 0.85
C ALA A 104 -5.13 7.96 0.53
N ILE A 105 -6.09 8.72 0.00
CA ILE A 105 -5.95 10.16 -0.26
C ILE A 105 -5.70 10.94 1.05
N LYS A 106 -6.41 10.60 2.13
CA LYS A 106 -6.20 11.21 3.45
C LYS A 106 -4.77 10.98 3.96
N ALA A 107 -4.26 9.75 3.85
CA ALA A 107 -2.88 9.43 4.23
C ALA A 107 -1.86 10.20 3.37
N ARG A 108 -2.07 10.27 2.05
CA ARG A 108 -1.24 11.09 1.15
C ARG A 108 -1.22 12.55 1.55
N ALA A 109 -2.40 13.13 1.84
CA ALA A 109 -2.52 14.52 2.24
C ALA A 109 -1.78 14.80 3.56
N PHE A 110 -1.83 13.87 4.51
CA PHE A 110 -1.05 13.95 5.75
C PHE A 110 0.45 14.01 5.47
N VAL A 111 0.99 13.12 4.62
CA VAL A 111 2.41 13.11 4.25
C VAL A 111 2.81 14.42 3.56
N GLN A 112 2.01 14.90 2.61
CA GLN A 112 2.27 16.17 1.91
C GLN A 112 2.26 17.37 2.87
N LYS A 113 1.32 17.38 3.83
CA LYS A 113 1.29 18.40 4.89
C LYS A 113 2.58 18.37 5.72
N ARG A 114 3.00 17.19 6.20
CA ARG A 114 4.22 17.03 6.99
C ARG A 114 5.46 17.47 6.23
N GLN A 115 5.58 17.06 4.97
CA GLN A 115 6.69 17.48 4.10
C GLN A 115 6.74 19.00 3.93
N LYS A 116 5.58 19.65 3.71
CA LYS A 116 5.51 21.11 3.63
C LYS A 116 5.95 21.75 4.95
N GLU A 117 5.42 21.29 6.08
CA GLU A 117 5.76 21.83 7.42
C GLU A 117 7.25 21.71 7.73
N THR A 118 7.87 20.56 7.46
CA THR A 118 9.30 20.37 7.75
C THR A 118 10.20 21.16 6.83
N MET A 119 9.85 21.29 5.53
CA MET A 119 10.64 22.11 4.60
C MET A 119 10.52 23.61 4.90
N GLN A 120 9.42 24.06 5.50
CA GLN A 120 9.33 25.44 6.00
C GLN A 120 10.28 25.72 7.16
N ILE A 121 10.63 24.71 7.97
CA ILE A 121 11.65 24.86 9.02
C ILE A 121 13.02 25.03 8.37
N VAL A 122 13.38 24.17 7.42
CA VAL A 122 14.65 24.24 6.68
C VAL A 122 14.81 25.61 6.01
N LEU A 123 13.76 26.12 5.38
CA LEU A 123 13.77 27.44 4.74
C LEU A 123 14.08 28.59 5.70
N LYS A 124 13.62 28.52 6.95
CA LYS A 124 13.91 29.54 7.99
C LYS A 124 15.34 29.46 8.52
N SER A 125 16.05 28.38 8.24
CA SER A 125 17.43 28.14 8.66
C SER A 125 18.46 28.49 7.58
N LEU A 126 18.00 28.94 6.41
CA LEU A 126 18.80 29.48 5.31
C LEU A 126 18.79 31.01 5.37
#